data_AF-A0A7Y9JES1-F1
#
_entry.id   AF-A0A7Y9JES1-F1
#
_cell.length_a   1.000
_cell.length_b   1.000
_cell.length_c   1.000
_cell.angle_alpha   90.00
_cell.angle_beta   90.00
_cell.angle_gamma   90.00
#
_symmetry.space_group_name_H-M   'P 1'
#
loop_
_entity.id
_entity.type
_entity.pdbx_description
1 polymer ?
#
loop_
_entity_poly.entity_id
_entity_poly.type
_entity_poly.pdbx_seq_one_letter_code
_entity_poly.pdbx_strand_id
1 'polypeptide(L)'
;MRPLSRALPLTAALLALAACGGEAGGADRPCTLIGSEPGLNLIVPDGSRLAAASLRACWGGKCQEPRIRLNPTSKSVSTGCDGDGPDAACGASASPDGGKAGFARLDGLPEAPVQVTLKLRDAKGRTYLTHRLDVTPKATFPNGPHCGRGAPQAVLTVVNGQVTVR
;
A
#
# COMPACT_ATOMS: atom_id res chain seq x y z
N MET A 1 -17.06 5.23 74.80
CA MET A 1 -15.65 5.37 74.39
C MET A 1 -15.34 4.35 73.30
N ARG A 2 -14.60 4.82 72.29
CA ARG A 2 -14.01 4.13 71.13
C ARG A 2 -14.87 3.89 69.87
N PRO A 3 -14.23 4.05 68.70
CA PRO A 3 -14.84 4.54 67.46
C PRO A 3 -14.79 3.48 66.35
N LEU A 4 -15.52 3.65 65.24
CA LEU A 4 -15.07 3.10 63.95
C LEU A 4 -15.79 3.80 62.79
N SER A 5 -15.42 5.06 62.60
CA SER A 5 -15.41 5.68 61.28
C SER A 5 -14.31 5.04 60.43
N ARG A 6 -14.54 4.99 59.11
CA ARG A 6 -13.60 4.69 57.99
C ARG A 6 -13.72 3.29 57.40
N ALA A 7 -14.72 3.08 56.55
CA ALA A 7 -14.68 2.00 55.55
C ALA A 7 -15.35 2.38 54.21
N LEU A 8 -15.45 3.66 53.88
CA LEU A 8 -16.22 4.12 52.71
C LEU A 8 -15.49 4.81 51.54
N PRO A 9 -14.16 5.04 51.52
CA PRO A 9 -13.52 5.59 50.31
C PRO A 9 -12.74 4.56 49.48
N LEU A 10 -12.87 3.25 49.71
CA LEU A 10 -12.10 2.23 48.96
C LEU A 10 -12.88 1.59 47.80
N THR A 11 -14.20 1.65 47.81
CA THR A 11 -15.04 1.01 46.77
C THR A 11 -15.15 1.84 45.49
N ALA A 12 -15.00 3.16 45.56
CA ALA A 12 -15.10 4.05 44.39
C ALA A 12 -13.83 4.08 43.52
N ALA A 13 -12.66 3.78 44.10
CA ALA A 13 -11.39 3.80 43.36
C ALA A 13 -11.18 2.56 42.46
N LEU A 14 -11.82 1.43 42.77
CA LEU A 14 -11.67 0.19 42.01
C LEU A 14 -12.50 0.14 40.71
N LEU A 15 -13.54 0.96 40.58
CA LEU A 15 -14.36 1.03 39.35
C LEU A 15 -13.78 1.97 38.28
N ALA A 16 -12.82 2.83 38.63
CA ALA A 16 -12.18 3.75 37.69
C ALA A 16 -11.05 3.11 36.86
N LEU A 17 -10.55 1.94 37.24
CA LEU A 17 -9.44 1.26 36.56
C LEU A 17 -9.87 0.34 35.40
N ALA A 18 -11.17 0.10 35.21
CA ALA A 18 -11.68 -0.71 34.10
C ALA A 18 -11.99 0.11 32.81
N ALA A 19 -11.80 1.43 32.85
CA ALA A 19 -12.24 2.33 31.76
C ALA A 19 -11.15 2.69 30.73
N CYS A 20 -9.87 2.42 31.00
CA CYS A 20 -8.79 2.59 30.02
C CYS A 20 -8.41 1.22 29.44
N GLY A 21 -9.19 0.73 28.49
CA GLY A 21 -8.91 -0.53 27.79
C GLY A 21 -10.10 -1.07 26.99
N GLY A 22 -11.31 -0.54 27.19
CA GLY A 22 -12.47 -0.84 26.38
C GLY A 22 -12.43 -0.12 25.04
N GLU A 23 -11.50 -0.47 24.16
CA GLU A 23 -11.71 -0.26 22.73
C GLU A 23 -12.84 -1.21 22.31
N ALA A 24 -13.89 -0.64 21.73
CA ALA A 24 -14.99 -1.36 21.14
C ALA A 24 -14.51 -2.20 19.95
N GLY A 25 -14.02 -3.39 20.24
CA GLY A 25 -13.83 -4.46 19.27
C GLY A 25 -14.64 -5.65 19.75
N GLY A 26 -15.58 -6.12 18.95
CA GLY A 26 -16.21 -7.41 19.19
C GLY A 26 -15.16 -8.51 19.37
N ALA A 27 -15.58 -9.69 19.80
CA ALA A 27 -14.74 -10.88 19.92
C ALA A 27 -14.22 -11.39 18.55
N ASP A 28 -13.48 -10.54 17.85
CA ASP A 28 -13.09 -10.60 16.43
C ASP A 28 -11.58 -10.29 16.33
N ARG A 29 -10.90 -10.87 15.34
CA ARG A 29 -9.45 -10.73 15.14
C ARG A 29 -9.02 -9.24 15.22
N PRO A 30 -7.97 -8.90 16.01
CA PRO A 30 -7.50 -7.52 16.08
C PRO A 30 -6.96 -7.06 14.72
N CYS A 31 -7.45 -5.91 14.26
CA CYS A 31 -7.01 -5.27 13.03
C CYS A 31 -5.84 -4.32 13.32
N THR A 32 -4.84 -4.26 12.44
CA THR A 32 -3.74 -3.30 12.60
C THR A 32 -4.14 -1.92 12.09
N LEU A 33 -3.40 -0.87 12.47
CA LEU A 33 -3.59 0.50 11.98
C LEU A 33 -2.96 0.76 10.60
N ILE A 34 -2.64 -0.28 9.83
CA ILE A 34 -2.10 -0.14 8.48
C ILE A 34 -3.21 0.32 7.51
N GLY A 35 -2.98 1.43 6.83
CA GLY A 35 -3.86 1.95 5.78
C GLY A 35 -3.29 1.77 4.37
N SER A 36 -4.08 2.14 3.38
CA SER A 36 -3.69 2.19 1.97
C SER A 36 -3.99 3.57 1.41
N GLU A 37 -3.08 4.12 0.61
CA GLU A 37 -3.30 5.39 -0.11
C GLU A 37 -4.07 5.14 -1.42
N PRO A 38 -4.99 6.02 -1.84
CA PRO A 38 -5.66 5.87 -3.12
C PRO A 38 -4.69 6.18 -4.27
N GLY A 39 -4.63 5.32 -5.28
CA GLY A 39 -3.74 5.56 -6.41
C GLY A 39 -3.48 4.39 -7.33
N LEU A 40 -2.54 4.61 -8.26
CA LEU A 40 -2.11 3.63 -9.25
C LEU A 40 -0.65 3.27 -9.05
N ASN A 41 -0.36 1.98 -8.94
CA ASN A 41 1.01 1.48 -8.92
C ASN A 41 1.48 1.25 -10.36
N LEU A 42 2.63 1.76 -10.74
CA LEU A 42 3.26 1.54 -12.03
C LEU A 42 4.44 0.61 -11.84
N ILE A 43 4.43 -0.53 -12.53
CA ILE A 43 5.50 -1.52 -12.53
C ILE A 43 6.01 -1.68 -13.96
N VAL A 44 7.32 -1.55 -14.14
CA VAL A 44 7.99 -1.75 -15.42
C VAL A 44 9.18 -2.70 -15.23
N PRO A 45 9.02 -4.02 -15.45
CA PRO A 45 10.08 -4.99 -15.23
C PRO A 45 11.33 -4.76 -16.08
N ASP A 46 11.19 -4.23 -17.30
CA ASP A 46 12.28 -3.85 -18.21
C ASP A 46 12.58 -2.33 -18.16
N GLY A 47 12.52 -1.75 -16.95
CA GLY A 47 12.56 -0.32 -16.68
C GLY A 47 13.93 0.35 -16.75
N SER A 48 15.03 -0.36 -16.99
CA SER A 48 16.40 0.15 -16.92
C SER A 48 16.65 1.40 -17.78
N ARG A 49 16.00 1.46 -18.94
CA ARG A 49 16.03 2.58 -19.91
C ARG A 49 15.14 3.78 -19.54
N LEU A 50 14.22 3.62 -18.59
CA LEU A 50 13.24 4.64 -18.23
C LEU A 50 13.83 5.66 -17.26
N ALA A 51 13.57 6.94 -17.52
CA ALA A 51 13.96 8.01 -16.62
C ALA A 51 12.75 8.71 -16.00
N ALA A 52 11.62 8.75 -16.69
CA ALA A 52 10.44 9.46 -16.19
C ALA A 52 9.13 8.75 -16.59
N ALA A 53 8.14 8.90 -15.72
CA ALA A 53 6.76 8.55 -15.96
C ALA A 53 5.86 9.75 -15.63
N SER A 54 4.83 9.97 -16.44
CA SER A 54 3.75 10.90 -16.16
C SER A 54 2.43 10.19 -16.36
N LEU A 55 1.47 10.48 -15.48
CA LEU A 55 0.15 9.90 -15.51
C LEU A 55 -0.88 11.01 -15.38
N ARG A 56 -1.92 10.94 -16.20
CA ARG A 56 -3.12 11.77 -16.09
C ARG A 56 -4.31 10.85 -15.90
N ALA A 57 -5.08 11.05 -14.85
CA ALA A 57 -6.28 10.28 -14.55
C ALA A 57 -7.49 11.21 -14.52
N CYS A 58 -8.58 10.82 -15.19
CA CYS A 58 -9.79 11.63 -15.29
C CYS A 58 -11.04 10.85 -14.88
N TRP A 59 -11.85 11.45 -14.03
CA TRP A 59 -13.16 10.96 -13.63
C TRP A 59 -14.04 12.14 -13.18
N GLY A 60 -15.36 12.01 -13.31
CA GLY A 60 -16.30 13.05 -12.88
C GLY A 60 -16.05 14.43 -13.51
N GLY A 61 -15.58 14.47 -14.76
CA GLY A 61 -15.26 15.71 -15.48
C GLY A 61 -13.98 16.42 -15.01
N LYS A 62 -13.25 15.88 -14.04
CA LYS A 62 -12.00 16.43 -13.51
C LYS A 62 -10.83 15.50 -13.82
N CYS A 63 -9.64 16.07 -13.88
CA CYS A 63 -8.42 15.30 -14.10
C CYS A 63 -7.35 15.66 -13.07
N GLN A 64 -6.56 14.67 -12.67
CA GLN A 64 -5.40 14.82 -11.82
C GLN A 64 -4.14 14.34 -12.55
N GLU A 65 -3.03 15.02 -12.34
CA GLU A 65 -1.73 14.70 -12.92
C GLU A 65 -0.69 14.52 -11.80
N PRO A 66 -0.74 13.39 -11.07
CA PRO A 66 0.14 13.19 -9.94
C PRO A 66 1.61 13.00 -10.37
N ARG A 67 2.51 13.38 -9.47
CA ARG A 67 3.95 13.11 -9.65
C ARG A 67 4.21 11.62 -9.42
N ILE A 68 4.93 10.99 -10.34
CA ILE A 68 5.46 9.63 -10.18
C ILE A 68 6.97 9.72 -9.98
N ARG A 69 7.47 9.12 -8.90
CA ARG A 69 8.90 8.86 -8.71
C ARG A 69 9.16 7.41 -9.05
N LEU A 70 10.01 7.19 -10.05
CA LEU A 70 10.44 5.84 -10.45
C LEU A 70 11.66 5.45 -9.64
N ASN A 71 11.53 4.39 -8.86
CA ASN A 71 12.63 3.80 -8.10
C ASN A 71 13.04 2.47 -8.75
N PRO A 72 14.33 2.11 -8.76
CA PRO A 72 14.77 0.78 -9.15
C PRO A 72 14.10 -0.29 -8.27
N THR A 73 13.76 -1.41 -8.87
CA THR A 73 13.31 -2.60 -8.14
C THR A 73 14.46 -3.58 -7.90
N SER A 74 14.22 -4.56 -7.04
CA SER A 74 15.15 -5.62 -6.73
C SER A 74 14.40 -6.95 -6.57
N LYS A 75 15.14 -8.03 -6.82
CA LYS A 75 14.72 -9.39 -6.50
C LYS A 75 15.50 -9.90 -5.30
N SER A 76 14.86 -10.76 -4.51
CA SER A 76 15.52 -11.50 -3.44
C SER A 76 16.33 -12.66 -4.03
N VAL A 77 17.57 -12.81 -3.59
CA VAL A 77 18.48 -13.90 -3.95
C VAL A 77 18.90 -14.59 -2.66
N SER A 78 18.58 -15.88 -2.54
CA SER A 78 19.02 -16.69 -1.40
C SER A 78 20.54 -16.71 -1.31
N THR A 79 21.06 -16.59 -0.10
CA THR A 79 22.49 -16.78 0.19
C THR A 79 22.76 -18.11 0.89
N GLY A 80 21.78 -19.01 0.89
CA GLY A 80 21.82 -20.28 1.60
C GLY A 80 21.40 -20.16 3.06
N CYS A 81 21.35 -21.32 3.72
CA CYS A 81 21.11 -21.47 5.14
C CYS A 81 22.33 -22.12 5.79
N ASP A 82 22.53 -21.89 7.09
CA ASP A 82 23.63 -22.47 7.86
C ASP A 82 23.37 -23.92 8.34
N GLY A 83 22.30 -24.54 7.85
CA GLY A 83 21.93 -25.94 8.06
C GLY A 83 20.60 -26.31 7.40
N ASP A 84 20.17 -27.56 7.57
CA ASP A 84 18.94 -28.12 6.99
C ASP A 84 17.81 -28.32 8.03
N GLY A 85 18.05 -27.95 9.29
CA GLY A 85 17.08 -28.05 10.39
C GLY A 85 16.05 -26.91 10.38
N PRO A 86 14.92 -27.07 11.09
CA PRO A 86 13.86 -26.06 11.14
C PRO A 86 14.29 -24.73 11.78
N ASP A 87 15.35 -24.77 12.59
CA ASP A 87 15.91 -23.60 13.28
C ASP A 87 17.11 -22.99 12.55
N ALA A 88 17.48 -23.51 11.37
CA ALA A 88 18.60 -22.99 10.59
C ALA A 88 18.34 -21.54 10.14
N ALA A 89 19.35 -20.69 10.26
CA ALA A 89 19.28 -19.31 9.80
C ALA A 89 19.49 -19.27 8.30
N CYS A 90 18.51 -18.72 7.57
CA CYS A 90 18.58 -18.52 6.13
C CYS A 90 18.82 -17.05 5.80
N GLY A 91 19.75 -16.81 4.88
CA GLY A 91 20.05 -15.48 4.38
C GLY A 91 19.43 -15.20 3.02
N ALA A 92 19.14 -13.92 2.77
CA ALA A 92 18.79 -13.42 1.46
C ALA A 92 19.41 -12.04 1.24
N SER A 93 19.78 -11.78 -0.01
CA SER A 93 20.31 -10.49 -0.47
C SER A 93 19.40 -9.89 -1.54
N ALA A 94 19.36 -8.56 -1.62
CA ALA A 94 18.67 -7.87 -2.69
C ALA A 94 19.61 -7.72 -3.90
N SER A 95 19.15 -8.12 -5.08
CA SER A 95 19.88 -7.96 -6.34
C SER A 95 19.07 -7.11 -7.31
N PRO A 96 19.68 -6.14 -8.04
CA PRO A 96 18.97 -5.39 -9.07
C PRO A 96 18.34 -6.33 -10.11
N ASP A 97 17.07 -6.08 -10.43
CA ASP A 97 16.32 -6.86 -11.44
C ASP A 97 16.15 -6.10 -12.77
N GLY A 98 16.65 -4.86 -12.84
CA GLY A 98 16.53 -4.00 -14.02
C GLY A 98 15.17 -3.31 -14.14
N GLY A 99 14.25 -3.55 -13.22
CA GLY A 99 12.92 -2.95 -13.23
C GLY A 99 12.87 -1.59 -12.55
N LYS A 100 11.72 -0.94 -12.73
CA LYS A 100 11.35 0.28 -12.01
C LYS A 100 9.91 0.20 -11.55
N ALA A 101 9.65 0.78 -10.38
CA ALA A 101 8.31 0.94 -9.85
C ALA A 101 8.07 2.37 -9.35
N GLY A 102 6.82 2.79 -9.34
CA GLY A 102 6.42 4.09 -8.80
C GLY A 102 4.94 4.12 -8.46
N PHE A 103 4.54 5.07 -7.61
CA PHE A 103 3.15 5.22 -7.19
C PHE A 103 2.62 6.60 -7.57
N ALA A 104 1.41 6.61 -8.13
CA ALA A 104 0.65 7.80 -8.48
C ALA A 104 -0.50 7.95 -7.48
N ARG A 105 -0.30 8.75 -6.41
CA ARG A 105 -1.36 9.09 -5.46
C ARG A 105 -2.46 9.90 -6.16
N LEU A 106 -3.71 9.50 -6.01
CA LEU A 106 -4.88 10.13 -6.64
C LEU A 106 -5.95 10.35 -5.58
N ASP A 107 -6.09 11.58 -5.10
CA ASP A 107 -7.01 11.87 -4.01
C ASP A 107 -8.47 11.74 -4.50
N GLY A 108 -9.32 11.05 -3.75
CA GLY A 108 -10.73 10.82 -4.14
C GLY A 108 -10.91 9.88 -5.33
N LEU A 109 -9.95 8.98 -5.58
CA LEU A 109 -10.04 7.94 -6.60
C LEU A 109 -11.27 7.04 -6.36
N PRO A 110 -12.18 6.88 -7.34
CA PRO A 110 -13.38 6.07 -7.17
C PRO A 110 -13.12 4.59 -7.51
N GLU A 111 -13.99 3.71 -7.02
CA GLU A 111 -14.11 2.32 -7.47
C GLU A 111 -15.01 2.21 -8.70
N ALA A 112 -14.71 3.03 -9.71
CA ALA A 112 -15.45 3.14 -10.96
C ALA A 112 -14.47 3.38 -12.11
N PRO A 113 -14.89 3.28 -13.39
CA PRO A 113 -14.01 3.55 -14.52
C PRO A 113 -13.37 4.94 -14.44
N VAL A 114 -12.04 4.97 -14.52
CA VAL A 114 -11.17 6.14 -14.56
C VAL A 114 -10.38 6.08 -15.85
N GLN A 115 -10.43 7.14 -16.64
CA GLN A 115 -9.65 7.21 -17.86
C GLN A 115 -8.22 7.65 -17.55
N VAL A 116 -7.26 6.81 -17.88
CA VAL A 116 -5.84 7.02 -17.59
C VAL A 116 -5.08 7.24 -18.89
N THR A 117 -4.20 8.24 -18.90
CA THR A 117 -3.15 8.39 -19.92
C THR A 117 -1.80 8.24 -19.24
N LEU A 118 -1.07 7.18 -19.60
CA LEU A 118 0.29 6.89 -19.14
C LEU A 118 1.29 7.30 -20.22
N LYS A 119 2.35 8.01 -19.83
CA LYS A 119 3.48 8.32 -20.71
C LYS A 119 4.81 8.01 -20.03
N LEU A 120 5.66 7.27 -20.73
CA LEU A 120 6.99 6.88 -20.27
C LEU A 120 8.07 7.51 -21.16
N ARG A 121 9.15 7.98 -20.56
CA ARG A 121 10.29 8.61 -21.26
C ARG A 121 11.61 8.01 -20.85
N ASP A 122 12.53 7.94 -21.81
CA ASP A 122 13.92 7.53 -21.57
C ASP A 122 14.78 8.68 -21.02
N ALA A 123 16.04 8.38 -20.70
CA ALA A 123 17.00 9.36 -20.18
C ALA A 123 17.31 10.53 -21.14
N LYS A 124 17.02 10.38 -22.44
CA LYS A 124 17.16 11.43 -23.45
C LYS A 124 15.87 12.25 -23.61
N GLY A 125 14.84 11.98 -22.80
CA GLY A 125 13.53 12.63 -22.87
C GLY A 125 12.62 12.12 -23.99
N ARG A 126 13.06 11.13 -24.78
CA ARG A 126 12.28 10.56 -25.88
C ARG A 126 11.12 9.75 -25.31
N THR A 127 9.96 9.87 -25.94
CA THR A 127 8.77 9.12 -25.53
C THR A 127 8.94 7.66 -25.92
N TYR A 128 8.95 6.77 -24.93
CA TYR A 128 8.98 5.33 -25.14
C TYR A 128 7.57 4.77 -25.35
N LEU A 129 6.62 5.24 -24.54
CA LEU A 129 5.24 4.77 -24.55
C LEU A 129 4.31 5.96 -24.28
N THR A 130 3.20 6.01 -24.99
CA THR A 130 2.01 6.77 -24.59
C THR A 130 0.82 5.85 -24.77
N HIS A 131 0.06 5.63 -23.71
CA HIS A 131 -1.06 4.70 -23.71
C HIS A 131 -2.24 5.31 -22.97
N ARG A 132 -3.43 5.17 -23.54
CA ARG A 132 -4.69 5.59 -22.92
C ARG A 132 -5.56 4.37 -22.71
N LEU A 133 -6.07 4.20 -21.50
CA LEU A 133 -6.86 3.05 -21.09
C LEU A 133 -7.83 3.44 -19.99
N ASP A 134 -8.94 2.71 -19.90
CA ASP A 134 -9.85 2.82 -18.76
C ASP A 134 -9.44 1.80 -17.68
N VAL A 135 -9.33 2.28 -16.45
CA VAL A 135 -8.94 1.52 -15.27
C VAL A 135 -10.09 1.58 -14.29
N THR A 136 -10.47 0.45 -13.70
CA THR A 136 -11.44 0.43 -12.59
C THR A 136 -10.71 0.03 -11.32
N PRO A 137 -10.29 1.00 -10.48
CA PRO A 137 -9.66 0.73 -9.19
C PRO A 137 -10.58 -0.09 -8.29
N LYS A 138 -9.99 -0.90 -7.41
CA LYS A 138 -10.73 -1.73 -6.45
C LYS A 138 -10.32 -1.37 -5.04
N ALA A 139 -11.26 -1.50 -4.09
CA ALA A 139 -10.93 -1.45 -2.68
C ALA A 139 -9.79 -2.41 -2.34
N THR A 140 -8.88 -1.94 -1.51
CA THR A 140 -7.83 -2.77 -0.92
C THR A 140 -8.26 -3.23 0.47
N PHE A 141 -7.57 -4.23 1.00
CA PHE A 141 -7.84 -4.78 2.33
C PHE A 141 -6.51 -5.03 3.04
N PRO A 142 -5.78 -3.98 3.44
CA PRO A 142 -4.43 -4.11 3.99
C PRO A 142 -4.37 -4.99 5.26
N ASN A 143 -5.48 -5.06 6.01
CA ASN A 143 -5.62 -5.89 7.22
C ASN A 143 -6.52 -7.13 6.98
N GLY A 144 -6.84 -7.42 5.72
CA GLY A 144 -7.79 -8.46 5.34
C GLY A 144 -9.25 -8.00 5.34
N PRO A 145 -10.17 -8.75 4.68
CA PRO A 145 -11.54 -8.29 4.43
C PRO A 145 -12.41 -8.02 5.65
N HIS A 146 -12.10 -8.65 6.78
CA HIS A 146 -12.81 -8.48 8.06
C HIS A 146 -12.49 -7.15 8.75
N CYS A 147 -11.40 -6.49 8.35
CA CYS A 147 -10.91 -5.26 8.98
C CYS A 147 -11.34 -3.97 8.27
N GLY A 148 -12.40 -4.04 7.48
CA GLY A 148 -12.88 -2.92 6.68
C GLY A 148 -12.07 -2.67 5.41
N ARG A 149 -12.61 -1.79 4.56
CA ARG A 149 -12.05 -1.47 3.24
C ARG A 149 -10.97 -0.39 3.38
N GLY A 150 -9.87 -0.60 2.68
CA GLY A 150 -8.89 0.43 2.39
C GLY A 150 -9.27 1.27 1.16
N ALA A 151 -8.46 2.29 0.89
CA ALA A 151 -8.57 3.14 -0.28
C ALA A 151 -8.42 2.34 -1.60
N PRO A 152 -9.06 2.80 -2.70
CA PRO A 152 -9.01 2.12 -3.98
C PRO A 152 -7.62 2.16 -4.63
N GLN A 153 -7.21 1.05 -5.25
CA GLN A 153 -5.98 0.97 -6.02
C GLN A 153 -6.15 0.15 -7.31
N ALA A 154 -5.23 0.32 -8.25
CA ALA A 154 -5.00 -0.60 -9.36
C ALA A 154 -3.52 -0.60 -9.74
N VAL A 155 -3.08 -1.66 -10.42
CA VAL A 155 -1.70 -1.85 -10.85
C VAL A 155 -1.62 -1.78 -12.36
N LEU A 156 -0.74 -0.92 -12.86
CA LEU A 156 -0.34 -0.82 -14.26
C LEU A 156 1.00 -1.51 -14.43
N THR A 157 1.02 -2.62 -15.17
CA THR A 157 2.26 -3.31 -15.51
C THR A 157 2.58 -3.10 -16.97
N VAL A 158 3.78 -2.56 -17.25
CA VAL A 158 4.26 -2.31 -18.60
C VAL A 158 5.37 -3.30 -18.94
N VAL A 159 5.15 -4.13 -19.95
CA VAL A 159 6.13 -5.11 -20.45
C VAL A 159 6.16 -5.01 -21.97
N ASN A 160 7.35 -4.83 -22.56
CA ASN A 160 7.52 -4.76 -24.02
C ASN A 160 6.58 -3.75 -24.70
N GLY A 161 6.28 -2.63 -24.04
CA GLY A 161 5.39 -1.59 -24.55
C GLY A 161 3.89 -1.88 -24.43
N GLN A 162 3.49 -3.04 -23.89
CA GLN A 162 2.09 -3.35 -23.58
C GLN A 162 1.77 -2.99 -22.13
N VAL A 163 0.57 -2.44 -21.91
CA VAL A 163 0.08 -2.10 -20.58
C VAL A 163 -1.00 -3.10 -20.17
N THR A 164 -0.87 -3.67 -18.98
CA THR A 164 -1.87 -4.54 -18.37
C THR A 164 -2.33 -3.94 -17.04
N VAL A 165 -3.59 -4.18 -16.69
CA VAL A 165 -4.22 -3.66 -15.47
C VAL A 165 -4.57 -4.83 -14.55
N ARG A 166 -4.30 -4.68 -13.25
CA ARG A 166 -4.72 -5.61 -12.19
C ARG A 166 -5.40 -4.89 -11.04
#